data_AF-A0A359KR64-F1
#
_entry.id   AF-A0A359KR64-F1
#
_cell.length_a   1.000
_cell.length_b   1.000
_cell.length_c   1.000
_cell.angle_alpha   90.00
_cell.angle_beta   90.00
_cell.angle_gamma   90.00
#
_symmetry.space_group_name_H-M   'P 1'
#
loop_
_entity.id
_entity.type
_entity.pdbx_description
1 polymer ?
#
loop_
_entity_poly.entity_id
_entity_poly.type
_entity_poly.pdbx_seq_one_letter_code
_entity_poly.pdbx_strand_id
1 'polypeptide(L)'
;LRYDPDRDPRFPERDFHAWDPADSWLPGGGLTTTQSFVSPYDRLAGVTVRVATFGGDLAPGLALVGDRPVDMLALPVDGNLLVTLPAGATAEALGSAEGWARVRLDDGREGFVPLDSLASVTPPASRPAGPLNVALLDADGVVLREASVPIVELHDNSHLTIRFDPVEDAAGRAFVYRFDVPSGVTLRVSDTDTYPDGARDGTANDLVFRPVYAEQPLLADAQVDALPRSGDWVAWRNTPAVRSGTTVAVSLVPAEVPSHSLLARPDAPELLVGTTPGRVPYGGWPADGLAEPGSLGVQTRYARNVDLGGI
;
A
#
# COMPACT_ATOMS: atom_id res chain seq x y z
N LEU A 1 18.06 5.58 7.87
CA LEU A 1 17.34 6.36 6.83
C LEU A 1 17.18 5.48 5.60
N ARG A 2 15.96 5.35 5.07
CA ARG A 2 15.67 4.58 3.84
C ARG A 2 14.58 5.28 3.04
N TYR A 3 14.45 4.94 1.75
CA TYR A 3 13.24 5.31 1.01
C TYR A 3 12.03 4.58 1.60
N ASP A 4 10.86 5.22 1.52
CA ASP A 4 9.58 4.68 1.96
C ASP A 4 8.53 4.82 0.86
N PRO A 5 8.60 3.97 -0.18
CA PRO A 5 7.70 4.03 -1.32
C PRO A 5 6.23 3.87 -0.93
N ASP A 6 5.96 3.18 0.17
CA ASP A 6 4.60 2.93 0.62
C ASP A 6 3.88 4.19 1.10
N ARG A 7 4.65 5.22 1.46
CA ARG A 7 4.17 6.52 1.86
C ARG A 7 4.22 7.57 0.76
N ASP A 8 4.48 7.18 -0.49
CA ASP A 8 4.44 8.09 -1.63
C ASP A 8 3.00 8.48 -2.03
N PRO A 9 2.61 9.77 -1.97
CA PRO A 9 1.25 10.22 -2.23
C PRO A 9 0.88 10.32 -3.70
N ARG A 10 1.83 10.12 -4.62
CA ARG A 10 1.56 10.20 -6.06
C ARG A 10 0.72 9.06 -6.59
N PHE A 11 0.72 7.92 -5.92
CA PHE A 11 -0.08 6.78 -6.34
C PHE A 11 -1.44 6.84 -5.66
N PRO A 12 -2.56 6.91 -6.42
CA PRO A 12 -3.92 6.99 -5.89
C PRO A 12 -4.31 5.72 -5.13
N GLU A 13 -3.70 4.58 -5.49
CA GLU A 13 -3.98 3.30 -4.85
C GLU A 13 -3.31 3.19 -3.47
N ARG A 14 -3.96 3.73 -2.44
CA ARG A 14 -3.43 3.79 -1.06
C ARG A 14 -4.40 3.29 -0.01
N ASP A 15 -5.66 3.69 -0.15
CA ASP A 15 -6.73 3.35 0.77
C ASP A 15 -7.65 2.34 0.09
N PHE A 16 -7.59 1.14 0.63
CA PHE A 16 -8.37 -0.01 0.20
C PHE A 16 -9.89 0.26 0.24
N HIS A 17 -10.35 1.22 1.04
CA HIS A 17 -11.77 1.59 1.14
C HIS A 17 -12.16 2.82 0.31
N ALA A 18 -11.18 3.54 -0.24
CA ALA A 18 -11.48 4.74 -1.01
C ALA A 18 -11.92 4.35 -2.42
N TRP A 19 -13.22 4.48 -2.70
CA TRP A 19 -13.77 4.31 -4.05
C TRP A 19 -14.17 5.67 -4.59
N ASP A 20 -13.35 6.25 -5.49
CA ASP A 20 -13.73 7.51 -6.11
C ASP A 20 -14.95 7.27 -7.03
N PRO A 21 -16.08 7.97 -6.80
CA PRO A 21 -17.26 7.83 -7.65
C PRO A 21 -17.04 8.35 -9.09
N ALA A 22 -16.00 9.15 -9.33
CA ALA A 22 -15.62 9.60 -10.66
C ALA A 22 -14.85 8.54 -11.46
N ASP A 23 -14.27 7.54 -10.78
CA ASP A 23 -13.59 6.45 -11.48
C ASP A 23 -14.58 5.54 -12.20
N SER A 24 -14.13 4.94 -13.30
CA SER A 24 -14.91 4.04 -14.12
C SER A 24 -14.20 2.69 -14.29
N TRP A 25 -14.93 1.70 -14.80
CA TRP A 25 -14.34 0.42 -15.19
C TRP A 25 -14.09 0.43 -16.69
N LEU A 26 -12.95 -0.10 -17.13
CA LEU A 26 -12.72 -0.33 -18.56
C LEU A 26 -13.87 -1.19 -19.15
N PRO A 27 -14.21 -1.00 -20.44
CA PRO A 27 -15.16 -1.86 -21.11
C PRO A 27 -14.75 -3.34 -20.92
N GLY A 28 -15.71 -4.18 -20.51
CA GLY A 28 -15.46 -5.52 -19.98
C GLY A 28 -14.53 -6.38 -20.84
N GLY A 29 -13.75 -7.24 -20.16
CA GLY A 29 -12.48 -7.81 -20.63
C GLY A 29 -12.45 -8.69 -21.88
N GLY A 30 -11.28 -9.26 -22.13
CA GLY A 30 -10.86 -9.70 -23.46
C GLY A 30 -10.14 -8.58 -24.20
N LEU A 31 -9.33 -7.81 -23.47
CA LEU A 31 -8.61 -6.64 -23.99
C LEU A 31 -7.16 -6.66 -23.55
N THR A 32 -6.32 -5.95 -24.29
CA THR A 32 -4.97 -5.57 -23.87
C THR A 32 -4.96 -4.08 -23.62
N THR A 33 -4.44 -3.65 -22.47
CA THR A 33 -4.25 -2.23 -22.12
C THR A 33 -2.87 -2.03 -21.50
N THR A 34 -2.33 -0.83 -21.62
CA THR A 34 -1.01 -0.47 -21.12
C THR A 34 -1.07 0.78 -20.27
N GLN A 35 -0.16 0.90 -19.30
CA GLN A 35 0.04 2.11 -18.51
C GLN A 35 1.53 2.38 -18.39
N SER A 36 1.96 3.55 -18.87
CA SER A 36 3.33 4.01 -18.65
C SER A 36 3.46 4.78 -17.33
N PHE A 37 4.66 4.76 -16.77
CA PHE A 37 5.05 5.61 -15.64
C PHE A 37 6.57 5.69 -15.52
N VAL A 38 7.06 6.69 -14.79
CA VAL A 38 8.48 6.78 -14.37
C VAL A 38 8.61 6.27 -12.94
N SER A 39 9.46 5.27 -12.71
CA SER A 39 9.63 4.73 -11.36
C SER A 39 10.45 5.69 -10.48
N PRO A 40 9.91 6.17 -9.34
CA PRO A 40 10.70 7.02 -8.43
C PRO A 40 11.74 6.29 -7.58
N TYR A 41 11.54 5.00 -7.35
CA TYR A 41 12.41 4.20 -6.47
C TYR A 41 13.06 3.05 -7.24
N ASP A 42 14.14 2.55 -6.65
CA ASP A 42 14.83 1.35 -7.08
C ASP A 42 14.06 0.11 -6.60
N ARG A 43 14.44 -1.08 -7.07
CA ARG A 43 13.84 -2.36 -6.64
C ARG A 43 12.32 -2.43 -6.90
N LEU A 44 11.89 -1.98 -8.07
CA LEU A 44 10.50 -2.13 -8.54
C LEU A 44 10.19 -3.63 -8.63
N ALA A 45 9.13 -4.08 -7.98
CA ALA A 45 8.85 -5.50 -7.74
C ALA A 45 7.40 -5.91 -7.99
N GLY A 46 6.54 -5.00 -8.42
CA GLY A 46 5.15 -5.34 -8.68
C GLY A 46 4.29 -4.15 -9.05
N VAL A 47 2.99 -4.40 -9.09
CA VAL A 47 1.95 -3.39 -9.25
C VAL A 47 0.69 -3.86 -8.52
N THR A 48 0.04 -2.94 -7.83
CA THR A 48 -1.32 -3.12 -7.32
C THR A 48 -2.27 -2.41 -8.25
N VAL A 49 -3.33 -3.08 -8.68
CA VAL A 49 -4.41 -2.55 -9.50
C VAL A 49 -5.75 -2.92 -8.90
N ARG A 50 -6.81 -2.20 -9.28
CA ARG A 50 -8.18 -2.61 -8.97
C ARG A 50 -8.79 -3.44 -10.06
N VAL A 51 -9.46 -4.51 -9.64
CA VAL A 51 -10.03 -5.51 -10.53
C VAL A 51 -11.49 -5.75 -10.15
N ALA A 52 -12.35 -5.93 -11.15
CA ALA A 52 -13.69 -6.45 -10.94
C ALA A 52 -13.94 -7.66 -11.83
N THR A 53 -14.70 -8.60 -11.30
CA THR A 53 -15.17 -9.81 -12.00
C THR A 53 -16.68 -9.82 -12.20
N PHE A 54 -17.38 -8.75 -11.77
CA PHE A 54 -18.82 -8.56 -11.88
C PHE A 54 -19.61 -9.72 -11.24
N GLY A 55 -19.32 -10.00 -9.98
CA GLY A 55 -19.89 -11.11 -9.23
C GLY A 55 -19.27 -12.47 -9.58
N GLY A 56 -17.98 -12.51 -9.93
CA GLY A 56 -17.27 -13.74 -10.27
C GLY A 56 -17.06 -14.70 -9.09
N ASP A 57 -17.17 -14.23 -7.85
CA ASP A 57 -17.07 -15.07 -6.66
C ASP A 57 -18.42 -15.71 -6.27
N LEU A 58 -19.50 -14.91 -6.28
CA LEU A 58 -20.84 -15.34 -5.91
C LEU A 58 -21.91 -14.50 -6.60
N ALA A 59 -23.10 -15.09 -6.74
CA ALA A 59 -24.31 -14.33 -7.08
C ALA A 59 -25.11 -13.99 -5.82
N PRO A 60 -25.91 -12.92 -5.82
CA PRO A 60 -26.80 -12.61 -4.71
C PRO A 60 -27.76 -13.78 -4.41
N GLY A 61 -28.00 -14.05 -3.13
CA GLY A 61 -28.85 -15.17 -2.72
C GLY A 61 -28.55 -15.68 -1.30
N LEU A 62 -28.99 -16.89 -0.99
CA LEU A 62 -28.79 -17.47 0.34
C LEU A 62 -27.32 -17.85 0.55
N ALA A 63 -26.76 -17.43 1.68
CA ALA A 63 -25.46 -17.86 2.20
C ALA A 63 -25.64 -18.65 3.50
N LEU A 64 -24.88 -19.74 3.65
CA LEU A 64 -24.86 -20.57 4.84
C LEU A 64 -23.46 -20.51 5.47
N VAL A 65 -23.38 -20.08 6.73
CA VAL A 65 -22.16 -20.14 7.53
C VAL A 65 -21.76 -21.60 7.74
N GLY A 66 -20.47 -21.87 7.66
CA GLY A 66 -19.90 -23.20 7.84
C GLY A 66 -20.08 -23.80 9.24
N ASP A 67 -19.24 -24.78 9.53
CA ASP A 67 -19.26 -25.54 10.77
C ASP A 67 -18.66 -24.80 11.98
N ARG A 68 -18.12 -23.60 11.76
CA ARG A 68 -17.52 -22.74 12.79
C ARG A 68 -18.19 -21.36 12.78
N PRO A 69 -18.30 -20.70 13.95
CA PRO A 69 -18.70 -19.31 14.01
C PRO A 69 -17.75 -18.41 13.19
N VAL A 70 -18.29 -17.33 12.63
CA VAL A 70 -17.53 -16.37 11.82
C VAL A 70 -17.80 -14.94 12.24
N ASP A 71 -16.76 -14.12 12.28
CA ASP A 71 -16.87 -12.69 12.53
C ASP A 71 -17.36 -11.95 11.29
N MET A 72 -18.45 -11.21 11.45
CA MET A 72 -18.99 -10.28 10.46
C MET A 72 -18.43 -8.89 10.73
N LEU A 73 -17.70 -8.33 9.76
CA LEU A 73 -17.03 -7.05 9.87
C LEU A 73 -17.80 -5.95 9.12
N ALA A 74 -17.58 -4.69 9.50
CA ALA A 74 -18.19 -3.55 8.81
C ALA A 74 -17.62 -3.31 7.40
N LEU A 75 -16.37 -3.71 7.18
CA LEU A 75 -15.62 -3.63 5.93
C LEU A 75 -14.79 -4.91 5.77
N PRO A 76 -14.47 -5.35 4.54
CA PRO A 76 -13.62 -6.53 4.35
C PRO A 76 -12.19 -6.27 4.87
N VAL A 77 -11.53 -7.34 5.33
CA VAL A 77 -10.11 -7.36 5.78
C VAL A 77 -9.82 -6.65 7.12
N ASP A 78 -10.17 -5.37 7.28
CA ASP A 78 -9.75 -4.52 8.40
C ASP A 78 -10.92 -3.76 9.07
N GLY A 79 -12.16 -4.12 8.74
CA GLY A 79 -13.35 -3.53 9.33
C GLY A 79 -13.52 -3.90 10.81
N ASN A 80 -14.18 -3.02 11.56
CA ASN A 80 -14.56 -3.31 12.94
C ASN A 80 -15.54 -4.49 13.00
N LEU A 81 -15.40 -5.34 14.03
CA LEU A 81 -16.35 -6.41 14.31
C LEU A 81 -17.74 -5.84 14.59
N LEU A 82 -18.75 -6.34 13.86
CA LEU A 82 -20.16 -6.03 14.10
C LEU A 82 -20.83 -7.10 14.96
N VAL A 83 -20.65 -8.37 14.58
CA VAL A 83 -21.23 -9.52 15.28
C VAL A 83 -20.51 -10.80 14.86
N THR A 84 -20.48 -11.80 15.73
CA THR A 84 -20.06 -13.15 15.39
C THR A 84 -21.30 -13.99 15.04
N LEU A 85 -21.38 -14.49 13.82
CA LEU A 85 -22.44 -15.37 13.36
C LEU A 85 -22.16 -16.81 13.83
N PRO A 86 -23.15 -17.53 14.38
CA PRO A 86 -22.95 -18.92 14.78
C PRO A 86 -22.82 -19.84 13.57
N ALA A 87 -22.18 -20.99 13.77
CA ALA A 87 -22.12 -22.06 12.77
C ALA A 87 -23.52 -22.45 12.27
N GLY A 88 -23.67 -22.65 10.97
CA GLY A 88 -24.96 -22.98 10.34
C GLY A 88 -25.96 -21.83 10.27
N ALA A 89 -25.60 -20.60 10.67
CA ALA A 89 -26.44 -19.43 10.45
C ALA A 89 -26.63 -19.15 8.95
N THR A 90 -27.77 -18.56 8.61
CA THR A 90 -28.08 -18.13 7.25
C THR A 90 -28.09 -16.60 7.15
N ALA A 91 -27.69 -16.09 5.99
CA ALA A 91 -27.80 -14.68 5.64
C ALA A 91 -28.08 -14.50 4.14
N GLU A 92 -28.52 -13.32 3.74
CA GLU A 92 -28.64 -12.94 2.34
C GLU A 92 -27.29 -12.39 1.84
N ALA A 93 -26.62 -13.09 0.95
CA ALA A 93 -25.46 -12.57 0.22
C ALA A 93 -25.93 -11.53 -0.81
N LEU A 94 -25.32 -10.35 -0.80
CA LEU A 94 -25.61 -9.23 -1.69
C LEU A 94 -24.60 -9.10 -2.83
N GLY A 95 -23.41 -9.67 -2.65
CA GLY A 95 -22.28 -9.60 -3.59
C GLY A 95 -20.97 -9.96 -2.90
N SER A 96 -19.85 -9.74 -3.59
CA SER A 96 -18.52 -9.95 -3.03
C SER A 96 -17.60 -8.75 -3.26
N ALA A 97 -16.62 -8.65 -2.37
CA ALA A 97 -15.48 -7.76 -2.52
C ALA A 97 -14.30 -8.43 -1.82
N GLU A 98 -13.13 -8.45 -2.46
CA GLU A 98 -11.86 -8.78 -1.77
C GLU A 98 -11.78 -10.22 -1.21
N GLY A 99 -12.55 -11.15 -1.80
CA GLY A 99 -12.69 -12.51 -1.27
C GLY A 99 -13.60 -12.60 -0.02
N TRP A 100 -14.37 -11.55 0.26
CA TRP A 100 -15.40 -11.51 1.29
C TRP A 100 -16.79 -11.43 0.66
N ALA A 101 -17.76 -12.10 1.28
CA ALA A 101 -19.16 -11.95 0.94
C ALA A 101 -19.76 -10.77 1.72
N ARG A 102 -20.38 -9.82 1.03
CA ARG A 102 -21.26 -8.83 1.67
C ARG A 102 -22.59 -9.52 1.97
N VAL A 103 -22.97 -9.58 3.24
CA VAL A 103 -24.18 -10.26 3.70
C VAL A 103 -25.11 -9.31 4.42
N ARG A 104 -26.41 -9.60 4.36
CA ARG A 104 -27.47 -8.95 5.14
C ARG A 104 -28.13 -9.98 6.05
N LEU A 105 -28.25 -9.62 7.32
CA LEU A 105 -28.96 -10.42 8.33
C LEU A 105 -30.47 -10.12 8.29
N ASP A 106 -31.28 -10.99 8.90
CA ASP A 106 -32.74 -10.81 8.98
C ASP A 106 -33.18 -9.51 9.67
N ASP A 107 -32.33 -8.96 10.55
CA ASP A 107 -32.55 -7.67 11.22
C ASP A 107 -32.15 -6.44 10.39
N GLY A 108 -31.72 -6.66 9.14
CA GLY A 108 -31.33 -5.63 8.18
C GLY A 108 -29.90 -5.14 8.31
N ARG A 109 -29.11 -5.62 9.29
CA ARG A 109 -27.69 -5.27 9.37
C ARG A 109 -26.93 -5.87 8.20
N GLU A 110 -26.03 -5.08 7.63
CA GLU A 110 -25.11 -5.51 6.58
C GLU A 110 -23.67 -5.53 7.07
N GLY A 111 -22.89 -6.47 6.56
CA GLY A 111 -21.47 -6.59 6.85
C GLY A 111 -20.78 -7.58 5.90
N PHE A 112 -19.54 -7.91 6.21
CA PHE A 112 -18.69 -8.76 5.39
C PHE A 112 -18.25 -9.98 6.18
N VAL A 113 -18.29 -11.16 5.56
CA VAL A 113 -17.73 -12.41 6.09
C VAL A 113 -16.76 -13.03 5.07
N PRO A 114 -15.68 -13.71 5.48
CA PRO A 114 -14.76 -14.37 4.55
C PRO A 114 -15.51 -15.38 3.68
N LEU A 115 -15.26 -15.39 2.37
CA LEU A 115 -15.98 -16.29 1.46
C LEU A 115 -15.75 -17.77 1.80
N ASP A 116 -14.54 -18.10 2.23
CA ASP A 116 -14.12 -19.46 2.62
C ASP A 116 -14.75 -19.95 3.94
N SER A 117 -15.38 -19.06 4.70
CA SER A 117 -16.15 -19.39 5.90
C SER A 117 -17.57 -19.90 5.60
N LEU A 118 -18.04 -19.73 4.37
CA LEU A 118 -19.38 -20.10 3.94
C LEU A 118 -19.40 -21.52 3.40
N ALA A 119 -20.26 -22.38 3.96
CA ALA A 119 -20.46 -23.75 3.47
C ALA A 119 -21.18 -23.79 2.12
N SER A 120 -22.04 -22.81 1.85
CA SER A 120 -22.70 -22.68 0.55
C SER A 120 -23.07 -21.24 0.25
N VAL A 121 -22.94 -20.87 -1.02
CA VAL A 121 -23.40 -19.60 -1.60
C VAL A 121 -24.10 -19.88 -2.92
N THR A 122 -24.89 -18.93 -3.41
CA THR A 122 -25.39 -19.00 -4.79
C THR A 122 -24.21 -18.83 -5.76
N PRO A 123 -24.00 -19.78 -6.69
CA PRO A 123 -22.86 -19.73 -7.59
C PRO A 123 -22.96 -18.53 -8.54
N PRO A 124 -21.81 -17.98 -8.96
CA PRO A 124 -21.78 -16.85 -9.88
C PRO A 124 -22.34 -17.22 -11.25
N ALA A 125 -22.98 -16.24 -11.92
CA ALA A 125 -23.57 -16.44 -13.25
C ALA A 125 -22.53 -16.52 -14.37
N SER A 126 -21.35 -15.93 -14.15
CA SER A 126 -20.21 -15.95 -15.06
C SER A 126 -18.91 -16.00 -14.26
N ARG A 127 -17.86 -16.55 -14.85
CA ARG A 127 -16.50 -16.55 -14.28
C ARG A 127 -15.50 -16.01 -15.30
N PRO A 128 -14.36 -15.48 -14.86
CA PRO A 128 -13.25 -15.16 -15.74
C PRO A 128 -12.88 -16.33 -16.65
N ALA A 129 -12.60 -16.05 -17.93
CA ALA A 129 -12.30 -17.07 -18.94
C ALA A 129 -10.82 -17.53 -18.94
N GLY A 130 -9.95 -16.87 -18.18
CA GLY A 130 -8.51 -17.11 -18.19
C GLY A 130 -7.79 -16.31 -17.10
N PRO A 131 -6.47 -16.49 -16.94
CA PRO A 131 -5.67 -15.69 -16.03
C PRO A 131 -5.55 -14.24 -16.51
N LEU A 132 -5.25 -13.34 -15.59
CA LEU A 132 -4.77 -11.99 -15.91
C LEU A 132 -3.25 -12.06 -16.09
N ASN A 133 -2.77 -11.76 -17.30
CA ASN A 133 -1.33 -11.72 -17.55
C ASN A 133 -0.84 -10.28 -17.55
N VAL A 134 0.30 -10.05 -16.91
CA VAL A 134 0.91 -8.73 -16.79
C VAL A 134 2.38 -8.80 -17.15
N ALA A 135 2.82 -7.90 -18.01
CA ALA A 135 4.22 -7.72 -18.36
C ALA A 135 4.70 -6.32 -17.95
N LEU A 136 5.92 -6.24 -17.43
CA LEU A 136 6.65 -5.00 -17.26
C LEU A 136 7.62 -4.85 -18.43
N LEU A 137 7.48 -3.78 -19.18
CA LEU A 137 8.33 -3.44 -20.31
C LEU A 137 9.19 -2.22 -19.98
N ASP A 138 10.39 -2.15 -20.57
CA ASP A 138 11.17 -0.91 -20.58
C ASP A 138 10.70 0.07 -21.68
N ALA A 139 11.39 1.21 -21.78
CA ALA A 139 11.08 2.26 -22.75
C ALA A 139 11.23 1.82 -24.22
N ASP A 140 12.03 0.78 -24.49
CA ASP A 140 12.23 0.23 -25.83
C ASP A 140 11.21 -0.88 -26.16
N GLY A 141 10.31 -1.19 -25.22
CA GLY A 141 9.29 -2.22 -25.36
C GLY A 141 9.82 -3.64 -25.09
N VAL A 142 11.00 -3.77 -24.49
CA VAL A 142 11.55 -5.08 -24.09
C VAL A 142 10.87 -5.53 -22.81
N VAL A 143 10.36 -6.77 -22.81
CA VAL A 143 9.79 -7.39 -21.63
C VAL A 143 10.90 -7.68 -20.62
N LEU A 144 10.81 -7.03 -19.45
CA LEU A 144 11.72 -7.24 -18.32
C LEU A 144 11.20 -8.28 -17.35
N ARG A 145 9.88 -8.29 -17.09
CA ARG A 145 9.21 -9.20 -16.15
C ARG A 145 7.84 -9.57 -16.67
N GLU A 146 7.37 -10.74 -16.27
CA GLU A 146 6.01 -11.22 -16.53
C GLU A 146 5.45 -11.88 -15.28
N ALA A 147 4.13 -11.80 -15.12
CA ALA A 147 3.38 -12.48 -14.10
C ALA A 147 2.04 -12.95 -14.68
N SER A 148 1.54 -14.08 -14.19
CA SER A 148 0.23 -14.61 -14.54
C SER A 148 -0.54 -14.85 -13.26
N VAL A 149 -1.65 -14.13 -13.09
CA VAL A 149 -2.52 -14.26 -11.92
C VAL A 149 -3.61 -15.28 -12.25
N PRO A 150 -3.70 -16.40 -11.51
CA PRO A 150 -4.71 -17.40 -11.75
C PRO A 150 -6.10 -16.88 -11.40
N ILE A 151 -7.13 -17.40 -12.07
CA ILE A 151 -8.53 -16.99 -11.89
C ILE A 151 -8.99 -17.02 -10.42
N VAL A 152 -8.48 -17.98 -9.65
CA VAL A 152 -8.86 -18.16 -8.24
C VAL A 152 -8.42 -17.01 -7.32
N GLU A 153 -7.45 -16.21 -7.76
CA GLU A 153 -6.97 -15.01 -7.05
C GLU A 153 -7.68 -13.74 -7.55
N LEU A 154 -8.51 -13.84 -8.59
CA LEU A 154 -9.27 -12.72 -9.15
C LEU A 154 -10.61 -12.60 -8.43
N HIS A 155 -10.61 -11.89 -7.30
CA HIS A 155 -11.84 -11.59 -6.57
C HIS A 155 -12.56 -10.38 -7.16
N ASP A 156 -13.88 -10.34 -7.00
CA ASP A 156 -14.65 -9.17 -7.40
C ASP A 156 -14.28 -7.96 -6.54
N ASN A 157 -14.36 -6.76 -7.14
CA ASN A 157 -14.04 -5.47 -6.51
C ASN A 157 -12.80 -5.54 -5.61
N SER A 158 -11.68 -6.01 -6.16
CA SER A 158 -10.49 -6.35 -5.40
C SER A 158 -9.26 -5.48 -5.69
N HIS A 159 -8.41 -5.33 -4.67
CA HIS A 159 -7.06 -4.81 -4.79
C HIS A 159 -6.11 -5.97 -5.09
N LEU A 160 -5.73 -6.10 -6.36
CA LEU A 160 -4.86 -7.17 -6.79
C LEU A 160 -3.41 -6.69 -6.84
N THR A 161 -2.61 -7.16 -5.89
CA THR A 161 -1.16 -6.98 -5.92
C THR A 161 -0.49 -8.09 -6.72
N ILE A 162 0.09 -7.72 -7.86
CA ILE A 162 0.87 -8.58 -8.74
C ILE A 162 2.34 -8.36 -8.45
N ARG A 163 3.11 -9.44 -8.25
CA ARG A 163 4.55 -9.37 -7.95
C ARG A 163 5.41 -10.05 -9.01
N PHE A 164 6.64 -9.57 -9.13
CA PHE A 164 7.70 -10.12 -9.95
C PHE A 164 9.06 -9.92 -9.26
N ASP A 165 10.11 -10.55 -9.80
CA ASP A 165 11.47 -10.37 -9.30
C ASP A 165 11.89 -8.89 -9.38
N PRO A 166 12.49 -8.29 -8.34
CA PRO A 166 12.82 -6.87 -8.34
C PRO A 166 13.70 -6.45 -9.52
N VAL A 167 13.45 -5.26 -10.05
CA VAL A 167 14.33 -4.53 -10.96
C VAL A 167 15.17 -3.58 -10.11
N GLU A 168 16.42 -3.96 -9.84
CA GLU A 168 17.29 -3.30 -8.86
C GLU A 168 17.52 -1.82 -9.17
N ASP A 169 17.74 -1.46 -10.42
CA ASP A 169 18.12 -0.12 -10.88
C ASP A 169 16.95 0.62 -11.55
N ALA A 170 15.74 0.50 -10.99
CA ALA A 170 14.53 1.02 -11.59
C ALA A 170 14.36 2.55 -11.51
N ALA A 171 15.02 3.23 -10.57
CA ALA A 171 14.70 4.62 -10.31
C ALA A 171 15.03 5.57 -11.47
N GLY A 172 14.11 6.49 -11.74
CA GLY A 172 14.20 7.48 -12.82
C GLY A 172 13.97 6.90 -14.22
N ARG A 173 13.72 5.60 -14.36
CA ARG A 173 13.45 4.96 -15.65
C ARG A 173 11.96 4.93 -15.94
N ALA A 174 11.63 5.08 -17.22
CA ALA A 174 10.29 4.89 -17.73
C ALA A 174 10.03 3.39 -17.95
N PHE A 175 8.83 2.96 -17.58
CA PHE A 175 8.33 1.60 -17.76
C PHE A 175 6.91 1.63 -18.31
N VAL A 176 6.50 0.50 -18.87
CA VAL A 176 5.12 0.25 -19.28
C VAL A 176 4.65 -1.05 -18.66
N TYR A 177 3.56 -1.00 -17.90
CA TYR A 177 2.81 -2.21 -17.59
C TYR A 177 1.89 -2.52 -18.76
N ARG A 178 1.94 -3.76 -19.27
CA ARG A 178 0.95 -4.29 -20.22
C ARG A 178 0.10 -5.32 -19.49
N PHE A 179 -1.22 -5.16 -19.56
CA PHE A 179 -2.20 -6.06 -19.00
C PHE A 179 -2.98 -6.74 -20.11
N ASP A 180 -2.91 -8.06 -20.18
CA ASP A 180 -3.76 -8.88 -21.03
C ASP A 180 -4.92 -9.41 -20.18
N VAL A 181 -6.03 -8.66 -20.22
CA VAL A 181 -7.20 -8.84 -19.35
C VAL A 181 -8.14 -9.87 -19.96
N PRO A 182 -8.43 -10.99 -19.27
CA PRO A 182 -9.31 -12.04 -19.78
C PRO A 182 -10.77 -11.58 -19.80
N SER A 183 -11.61 -12.22 -20.61
CA SER A 183 -13.06 -11.97 -20.57
C SER A 183 -13.64 -12.29 -19.19
N GLY A 184 -14.58 -11.44 -18.74
CA GLY A 184 -15.16 -11.53 -17.39
C GLY A 184 -14.35 -10.82 -16.30
N VAL A 185 -13.28 -10.10 -16.67
CA VAL A 185 -12.47 -9.27 -15.78
C VAL A 185 -12.39 -7.86 -16.34
N THR A 186 -12.28 -6.86 -15.49
CA THR A 186 -11.98 -5.48 -15.90
C THR A 186 -11.04 -4.81 -14.90
N LEU A 187 -10.41 -3.72 -15.33
CA LEU A 187 -9.54 -2.87 -14.51
C LEU A 187 -10.18 -1.51 -14.29
N ARG A 188 -9.91 -0.92 -13.13
CA ARG A 188 -10.38 0.42 -12.77
C ARG A 188 -9.53 1.48 -13.47
N VAL A 189 -10.20 2.53 -13.95
CA VAL A 189 -9.56 3.73 -14.49
C VAL A 189 -10.10 4.98 -13.81
N SER A 190 -9.26 6.00 -13.72
CA SER A 190 -9.69 7.37 -13.43
C SER A 190 -9.86 8.12 -14.73
N ASP A 191 -11.02 8.77 -14.90
CA ASP A 191 -11.31 9.58 -16.09
C ASP A 191 -10.46 10.86 -16.15
N THR A 192 -9.72 11.17 -15.08
CA THR A 192 -8.73 12.25 -15.01
C THR A 192 -7.31 11.71 -15.13
N ASP A 193 -6.44 12.49 -15.78
CA ASP A 193 -5.00 12.27 -15.75
C ASP A 193 -4.51 12.33 -14.29
N THR A 194 -4.12 11.17 -13.79
CA THR A 194 -3.67 10.97 -12.41
C THR A 194 -2.15 10.90 -12.33
N TYR A 195 -1.47 10.66 -13.45
CA TYR A 195 -0.02 10.54 -13.52
C TYR A 195 0.56 11.47 -14.59
N PRO A 196 1.08 12.65 -14.20
CA PRO A 196 1.69 13.60 -15.13
C PRO A 196 2.86 13.01 -15.95
N ASP A 197 3.49 11.96 -15.42
CA ASP A 197 4.69 11.33 -15.97
C ASP A 197 4.37 10.01 -16.72
N GLY A 198 3.09 9.73 -16.95
CA GLY A 198 2.60 8.47 -17.51
C GLY A 198 1.34 8.68 -18.35
N ALA A 199 0.92 7.64 -19.06
CA ALA A 199 -0.36 7.62 -19.75
C ALA A 199 -0.78 6.18 -20.03
N ARG A 200 -2.09 5.92 -19.97
CA ARG A 200 -2.67 4.65 -20.41
C ARG A 200 -2.90 4.65 -21.91
N ASP A 201 -2.31 3.73 -22.67
CA ASP A 201 -2.54 3.56 -24.13
C ASP A 201 -2.50 4.87 -24.97
N GLY A 202 -1.77 5.91 -24.51
CA GLY A 202 -1.79 7.24 -25.15
C GLY A 202 -3.13 7.99 -25.04
N THR A 203 -3.99 7.59 -24.10
CA THR A 203 -5.27 8.20 -23.74
C THR A 203 -5.11 9.13 -22.54
N ALA A 204 -6.12 9.97 -22.28
CA ALA A 204 -6.10 10.97 -21.21
C ALA A 204 -6.57 10.45 -19.83
N ASN A 205 -7.07 9.21 -19.77
CA ASN A 205 -7.54 8.57 -18.55
C ASN A 205 -6.57 7.46 -18.14
N ASP A 206 -6.29 7.32 -16.85
CA ASP A 206 -5.25 6.41 -16.36
C ASP A 206 -5.83 5.20 -15.64
N LEU A 207 -5.07 4.10 -15.59
CA LEU A 207 -5.37 3.02 -14.64
C LEU A 207 -5.22 3.54 -13.21
N VAL A 208 -6.11 3.13 -12.31
CA VAL A 208 -5.86 3.32 -10.88
C VAL A 208 -4.91 2.21 -10.42
N PHE A 209 -3.67 2.58 -10.08
CA PHE A 209 -2.63 1.62 -9.72
C PHE A 209 -1.62 2.17 -8.71
N ARG A 210 -0.79 1.27 -8.18
CA ARG A 210 0.41 1.62 -7.41
C ARG A 210 1.53 0.64 -7.70
N PRO A 211 2.71 1.10 -8.16
CA PRO A 211 3.90 0.27 -8.20
C PRO A 211 4.23 -0.27 -6.82
N VAL A 212 4.62 -1.54 -6.76
CA VAL A 212 5.08 -2.18 -5.54
C VAL A 212 6.58 -2.28 -5.59
N TYR A 213 7.24 -1.95 -4.49
CA TYR A 213 8.68 -1.97 -4.36
C TYR A 213 9.09 -3.02 -3.34
N ALA A 214 10.18 -3.73 -3.61
CA ALA A 214 10.81 -4.54 -2.57
C ALA A 214 11.45 -3.63 -1.51
N GLU A 215 11.84 -4.22 -0.38
CA GLU A 215 12.50 -3.49 0.70
C GLU A 215 13.66 -2.66 0.16
N GLN A 216 13.65 -1.37 0.49
CA GLN A 216 14.63 -0.41 -0.01
C GLN A 216 15.94 -0.53 0.77
N PRO A 217 17.09 -0.42 0.09
CA PRO A 217 18.38 -0.41 0.76
C PRO A 217 18.47 0.78 1.72
N LEU A 218 19.24 0.60 2.78
CA LEU A 218 19.51 1.67 3.71
C LEU A 218 20.32 2.77 3.01
N LEU A 219 19.81 4.00 3.05
CA LEU A 219 20.52 5.16 2.52
C LEU A 219 21.64 5.59 3.44
N ALA A 220 21.38 5.55 4.74
CA ALA A 220 22.36 5.83 5.77
C ALA A 220 21.94 5.21 7.10
N ASP A 221 22.93 4.84 7.92
CA ASP A 221 22.77 4.46 9.32
C ASP A 221 23.64 5.36 10.21
N ALA A 222 23.21 5.59 11.44
CA ALA A 222 24.02 6.25 12.45
C ALA A 222 23.56 5.90 13.87
N GLN A 223 24.53 5.69 14.76
CA GLN A 223 24.25 5.64 16.20
C GLN A 223 23.92 7.04 16.69
N VAL A 224 22.71 7.24 17.24
CA VAL A 224 22.22 8.55 17.68
C VAL A 224 23.16 9.20 18.69
N ASP A 225 23.74 8.40 19.60
CA ASP A 225 24.67 8.89 20.61
C ASP A 225 26.03 9.33 20.06
N ALA A 226 26.38 8.87 18.86
CA ALA A 226 27.61 9.25 18.17
C ALA A 226 27.43 10.47 17.25
N LEU A 227 26.21 10.95 17.04
CA LEU A 227 25.93 12.09 16.18
C LEU A 227 26.25 13.42 16.90
N PRO A 228 26.79 14.42 16.18
CA PRO A 228 27.12 15.71 16.77
C PRO A 228 25.87 16.42 17.28
N ARG A 229 25.99 17.05 18.46
CA ARG A 229 24.91 17.87 19.06
C ARG A 229 25.07 19.34 18.71
N SER A 230 23.94 20.02 18.48
CA SER A 230 23.86 21.47 18.30
C SER A 230 22.67 22.00 19.12
N GLY A 231 22.96 22.56 20.30
CA GLY A 231 21.91 22.85 21.30
C GLY A 231 21.19 21.56 21.71
N ASP A 232 19.85 21.58 21.66
CA ASP A 232 18.99 20.45 21.99
C ASP A 232 18.77 19.47 20.82
N TRP A 233 19.47 19.66 19.70
CA TRP A 233 19.35 18.82 18.50
C TRP A 233 20.51 17.86 18.36
N VAL A 234 20.18 16.62 17.98
CA VAL A 234 21.15 15.70 17.38
C VAL A 234 21.14 15.93 15.87
N ALA A 235 22.31 16.23 15.31
CA ALA A 235 22.45 16.59 13.91
C ALA A 235 23.06 15.42 13.12
N TRP A 236 22.30 14.85 12.19
CA TRP A 236 22.88 14.00 11.16
C TRP A 236 23.47 14.89 10.06
N ARG A 237 24.79 15.07 10.12
CA ARG A 237 25.54 15.82 9.11
C ARG A 237 25.84 14.94 7.90
N ASN A 238 26.02 15.56 6.73
CA ASN A 238 26.38 14.88 5.48
C ASN A 238 25.40 13.75 5.11
N THR A 239 24.09 13.99 5.26
CA THR A 239 23.09 13.02 4.81
C THR A 239 23.25 12.75 3.32
N PRO A 240 23.05 11.49 2.86
CA PRO A 240 23.17 11.17 1.45
C PRO A 240 22.19 12.01 0.64
N ALA A 241 22.57 12.33 -0.59
CA ALA A 241 21.68 13.01 -1.50
C ALA A 241 20.42 12.15 -1.77
N VAL A 242 19.27 12.62 -1.29
CA VAL A 242 17.96 12.02 -1.57
C VAL A 242 17.45 12.52 -2.92
N ARG A 243 16.85 11.62 -3.72
CA ARG A 243 16.25 11.98 -5.01
C ARG A 243 15.05 12.91 -4.81
N SER A 244 14.88 13.88 -5.71
CA SER A 244 13.74 14.81 -5.65
C SER A 244 12.41 14.06 -5.79
N GLY A 245 11.38 14.51 -5.07
CA GLY A 245 10.03 13.94 -5.13
C GLY A 245 9.88 12.54 -4.52
N THR A 246 10.91 12.03 -3.83
CA THR A 246 10.85 10.73 -3.14
C THR A 246 10.59 10.89 -1.65
N THR A 247 9.92 9.90 -1.06
CA THR A 247 9.62 9.81 0.36
C THR A 247 10.70 9.00 1.07
N VAL A 248 11.14 9.49 2.24
CA VAL A 248 12.12 8.81 3.09
C VAL A 248 11.56 8.57 4.48
N ALA A 249 11.90 7.41 5.06
CA ALA A 249 11.62 7.08 6.45
C ALA A 249 12.89 7.15 7.30
N VAL A 250 12.73 7.76 8.47
CA VAL A 250 13.68 7.69 9.57
C VAL A 250 13.12 6.71 10.59
N SER A 251 13.85 5.63 10.85
CA SER A 251 13.52 4.67 11.90
C SER A 251 14.51 4.85 13.04
N LEU A 252 14.01 5.00 14.26
CA LEU A 252 14.81 4.96 15.47
C LEU A 252 14.58 3.62 16.16
N VAL A 253 15.67 2.90 16.39
CA VAL A 253 15.65 1.62 17.08
C VAL A 253 16.31 1.82 18.43
N PRO A 254 15.63 1.55 19.56
CA PRO A 254 16.27 1.56 20.87
C PRO A 254 17.43 0.56 20.87
N ALA A 255 18.57 0.93 21.46
CA ALA A 255 19.59 -0.07 21.77
C ALA A 255 18.97 -1.14 22.69
N GLU A 256 19.31 -2.41 22.49
CA GLU A 256 18.88 -3.48 23.39
C GLU A 256 19.31 -3.12 24.82
N VAL A 257 18.33 -2.87 25.70
CA VAL A 257 18.61 -2.65 27.12
C VAL A 257 18.85 -4.03 27.73
N PRO A 258 20.06 -4.32 28.28
CA PRO A 258 20.29 -5.59 28.96
C PRO A 258 19.25 -5.78 30.06
N SER A 259 18.73 -7.01 30.18
CA SER A 259 17.62 -7.44 31.03
C SER A 259 17.82 -7.24 32.55
N HIS A 260 18.87 -6.53 32.97
CA HIS A 260 19.20 -6.21 34.35
C HIS A 260 19.04 -4.73 34.70
N SER A 261 18.61 -3.86 33.78
CA SER A 261 18.36 -2.45 34.09
C SER A 261 16.95 -2.21 34.62
N LEU A 262 16.82 -2.04 35.94
CA LEU A 262 15.58 -1.78 36.70
C LEU A 262 15.00 -0.36 36.49
N LEU A 263 15.06 0.20 35.28
CA LEU A 263 14.43 1.49 34.98
C LEU A 263 13.41 1.36 33.85
N ALA A 264 12.28 0.74 34.19
CA ALA A 264 11.04 1.01 33.48
C ALA A 264 10.60 2.45 33.80
N ARG A 265 10.55 3.33 32.80
CA ARG A 265 9.82 4.61 32.91
C ARG A 265 8.79 4.68 31.78
N PRO A 266 7.50 4.76 32.11
CA PRO A 266 6.43 4.87 31.14
C PRO A 266 6.17 6.36 30.91
N ASP A 267 6.75 6.95 29.87
CA ASP A 267 6.31 8.20 29.25
C ASP A 267 6.91 8.20 27.84
N ALA A 268 6.06 8.24 26.80
CA ALA A 268 6.51 8.12 25.41
C ALA A 268 7.45 9.29 25.05
N PRO A 269 8.65 9.05 24.49
CA PRO A 269 9.50 10.12 24.00
C PRO A 269 8.79 10.82 22.83
N GLU A 270 8.58 12.13 22.93
CA GLU A 270 8.09 12.91 21.80
C GLU A 270 9.27 13.19 20.86
N LEU A 271 9.21 12.69 19.63
CA LEU A 271 10.28 12.84 18.64
C LEU A 271 9.94 13.97 17.67
N LEU A 272 10.70 15.05 17.72
CA LEU A 272 10.63 16.14 16.76
C LEU A 272 11.70 15.95 15.68
N VAL A 273 11.30 15.93 14.41
CA VAL A 273 12.22 15.84 13.27
C VAL A 273 12.21 17.18 12.52
N GLY A 274 13.38 17.75 12.28
CA GLY A 274 13.56 19.01 11.57
C GLY A 274 14.65 18.97 10.49
N THR A 275 14.65 19.92 9.56
CA THR A 275 15.53 20.02 8.39
C THR A 275 16.05 21.44 8.22
N THR A 276 17.23 21.65 7.64
CA THR A 276 17.76 23.00 7.33
C THR A 276 17.30 23.50 5.95
N PRO A 277 17.21 24.83 5.69
CA PRO A 277 16.91 25.37 4.36
C PRO A 277 17.93 24.90 3.31
N GLY A 278 17.44 24.45 2.13
CA GLY A 278 18.30 24.10 0.99
C GLY A 278 18.09 22.70 0.39
N ARG A 279 17.48 21.77 1.13
CA ARG A 279 16.88 20.52 0.62
C ARG A 279 15.81 20.06 1.61
N VAL A 280 14.55 20.15 1.21
CA VAL A 280 13.41 19.77 2.06
C VAL A 280 12.86 18.44 1.53
N PRO A 281 13.03 17.31 2.23
CA PRO A 281 12.10 16.20 2.07
C PRO A 281 10.78 16.63 2.70
N TYR A 282 9.69 16.55 1.93
CA TYR A 282 8.35 16.93 2.36
C TYR A 282 8.05 16.38 3.77
N GLY A 283 7.73 17.26 4.72
CA GLY A 283 7.29 16.91 6.08
C GLY A 283 8.23 17.32 7.24
N GLY A 284 9.40 17.89 6.98
CA GLY A 284 10.31 18.37 8.04
C GLY A 284 10.02 19.80 8.52
N TRP A 285 10.17 20.05 9.82
CA TRP A 285 10.14 21.41 10.40
C TRP A 285 11.50 22.09 10.19
N PRO A 286 11.62 23.40 9.91
CA PRO A 286 12.92 24.06 9.95
C PRO A 286 13.55 23.89 11.34
N ALA A 287 14.75 23.30 11.42
CA ALA A 287 15.46 23.12 12.68
C ALA A 287 16.21 24.42 13.03
N ASP A 288 15.55 25.29 13.81
CA ASP A 288 16.17 26.51 14.34
C ASP A 288 17.42 26.14 15.16
N GLY A 289 18.61 26.54 14.67
CA GLY A 289 19.90 26.24 15.30
C GLY A 289 20.81 25.27 14.52
N LEU A 290 20.38 24.72 13.38
CA LEU A 290 21.23 24.00 12.44
C LEU A 290 21.57 24.91 11.24
N ALA A 291 22.85 25.27 11.09
CA ALA A 291 23.29 26.24 10.08
C ALA A 291 23.82 25.60 8.78
N GLU A 292 24.12 24.30 8.78
CA GLU A 292 24.74 23.60 7.65
C GLU A 292 23.69 23.00 6.71
N PRO A 293 23.63 23.43 5.43
CA PRO A 293 22.69 22.89 4.44
C PRO A 293 22.82 21.37 4.27
N GLY A 294 21.69 20.65 4.23
CA GLY A 294 21.65 19.19 4.06
C GLY A 294 21.72 18.40 5.37
N SER A 295 21.57 19.07 6.51
CA SER A 295 21.49 18.41 7.82
C SER A 295 20.06 17.96 8.13
N LEU A 296 19.91 16.74 8.64
CA LEU A 296 18.68 16.26 9.25
C LEU A 296 18.83 16.39 10.78
N GLY A 297 17.97 17.20 11.39
CA GLY A 297 17.89 17.36 12.83
C GLY A 297 16.85 16.42 13.44
N VAL A 298 17.21 15.76 14.53
CA VAL A 298 16.26 14.98 15.35
C VAL A 298 16.38 15.48 16.79
N GLN A 299 15.28 15.95 17.37
CA GLN A 299 15.17 16.36 18.76
C GLN A 299 14.25 15.37 19.47
N THR A 300 14.77 14.70 20.49
CA THR A 300 13.95 13.95 21.43
C THR A 300 13.52 14.92 22.53
N ARG A 301 12.24 15.25 22.60
CA ARG A 301 11.68 15.94 23.78
C ARG A 301 11.33 14.87 24.80
N TYR A 302 12.21 14.71 25.78
CA TYR A 302 11.85 14.01 27.01
C TYR A 302 10.96 14.94 27.83
N ALA A 303 9.75 14.49 28.18
CA ALA A 303 8.86 15.22 29.06
C ALA A 303 9.35 15.14 30.52
N ARG A 304 10.53 15.73 30.80
CA ARG A 304 11.07 16.25 32.09
C ARG A 304 12.60 16.35 32.03
N ASN A 305 13.15 17.31 32.79
CA ASN A 305 14.58 17.52 32.98
C ASN A 305 15.31 16.19 33.23
N VAL A 306 16.22 15.84 32.32
CA VAL A 306 17.16 14.74 32.53
C VAL A 306 18.20 15.24 33.52
N ASP A 307 18.09 14.82 34.77
CA ASP A 307 19.21 14.88 35.70
C ASP A 307 20.25 13.86 35.23
N LEU A 308 21.20 14.31 34.42
CA LEU A 308 22.41 13.56 34.12
C LEU A 308 23.27 13.61 35.40
N GLY A 309 22.92 12.74 36.34
CA GLY A 309 23.61 12.60 37.62
C GLY A 309 25.12 12.63 37.40
N GLY A 310 25.75 13.65 37.97
CA GLY A 310 27.19 13.83 37.87
C GLY A 310 27.94 12.67 38.48
N ILE A 311 29.01 12.26 37.80
CA ILE A 311 30.32 11.98 38.38
C ILE A 311 31.36 12.53 37.40
#